data_AF-A0A933E8W9-F1
#
_entry.id   AF-A0A933E8W9-F1
#
_cell.length_a   1.000
_cell.length_b   1.000
_cell.length_c   1.000
_cell.angle_alpha   90.00
_cell.angle_beta   90.00
_cell.angle_gamma   90.00
#
_symmetry.space_group_name_H-M   'P 1'
#
loop_
_entity.id
_entity.type
_entity.pdbx_description
1 polymer ?
#
loop_
_entity_poly.entity_id
_entity_poly.type
_entity_poly.pdbx_seq_one_letter_code
_entity_poly.pdbx_strand_id
1 'polypeptide(L)' 'METFKSEVRDGMRIDWDVPVKMDDGLILRCDVYRPDAKGKYPIILSYGPYAKWLHFQDGYPAQWKVLN' A
#
# COMPACT_ATOMS: atom_id res chain seq x y z
N MET A 1 13.50 -10.06 -14.44
CA MET A 1 12.64 -8.92 -14.83
C MET A 1 11.90 -8.52 -13.58
N GLU A 2 12.06 -7.28 -13.10
CA GLU A 2 11.27 -6.79 -11.97
C GLU A 2 9.78 -6.84 -12.34
N THR A 3 8.96 -7.44 -11.48
CA THR A 3 7.55 -7.77 -11.76
C THR A 3 6.58 -6.64 -11.40
N PHE A 4 7.12 -5.46 -11.05
CA PHE A 4 6.39 -4.30 -10.57
C PHE A 4 7.14 -2.99 -10.86
N LYS A 5 6.42 -1.86 -10.86
CA LYS A 5 7.01 -0.52 -11.06
C LYS A 5 7.56 -0.01 -9.72
N SER A 6 8.78 0.55 -9.72
CA SER A 6 9.37 1.27 -8.58
C SER A 6 9.65 2.72 -8.95
N GLU A 7 9.33 3.68 -8.07
CA GLU A 7 9.69 5.09 -8.23
C GLU A 7 10.17 5.73 -6.93
N VAL A 8 10.93 6.81 -7.01
CA VAL A 8 11.23 7.66 -5.85
C VAL A 8 10.37 8.91 -5.95
N ARG A 9 9.56 9.17 -4.92
CA ARG A 9 8.66 10.33 -4.83
C ARG A 9 8.61 10.81 -3.37
N ASP A 10 8.69 12.11 -3.17
CA ASP A 10 8.61 12.74 -1.84
C ASP A 10 9.60 12.16 -0.79
N GLY A 11 10.80 11.78 -1.23
CA GLY A 11 11.83 11.17 -0.36
C GLY A 11 11.59 9.71 0.02
N MET A 12 10.56 9.07 -0.54
CA MET A 12 10.25 7.65 -0.36
C MET A 12 10.48 6.89 -1.66
N ARG A 13 10.87 5.62 -1.54
CA ARG A 13 10.73 4.67 -2.63
C ARG A 13 9.36 4.00 -2.53
N ILE A 14 8.66 3.98 -3.66
CA ILE A 14 7.35 3.37 -3.77
C ILE A 14 7.39 2.26 -4.81
N ASP A 15 7.09 1.05 -4.35
CA ASP A 15 6.99 -0.14 -5.18
C ASP A 15 5.49 -0.45 -5.38
N TRP A 16 5.01 -0.42 -6.63
CA TRP A 16 3.59 -0.50 -6.99
C TRP A 16 3.17 -1.92 -7.37
N ASP A 17 2.06 -2.42 -6.82
CA ASP A 17 1.51 -3.74 -7.18
C ASP A 17 2.49 -4.90 -6.94
N VAL A 18 3.26 -4.83 -5.86
CA VAL A 18 4.17 -5.90 -5.45
C VAL A 18 3.36 -7.18 -5.22
N PRO A 19 3.71 -8.30 -5.90
CA PRO A 19 3.03 -9.57 -5.71
C PRO A 19 3.39 -10.20 -4.37
N VAL A 20 2.38 -10.52 -3.56
CA VAL A 20 2.51 -11.29 -2.32
C VAL A 20 1.82 -12.62 -2.51
N LYS A 21 2.60 -13.69 -2.69
CA LYS A 21 2.08 -15.05 -2.84
C LYS A 21 1.70 -15.60 -1.46
N MET A 22 0.45 -16.04 -1.33
CA MET A 22 -0.08 -16.70 -0.16
C MET A 22 0.27 -18.20 -0.15
N ASP A 23 0.01 -18.87 0.97
CA ASP A 23 0.26 -20.30 1.17
C ASP A 23 -0.61 -21.18 0.26
N ASP A 24 -1.83 -20.75 -0.05
CA ASP A 24 -2.74 -21.39 -1.02
C ASP A 24 -2.37 -21.13 -2.50
N GLY A 25 -1.36 -20.29 -2.75
CA GLY A 25 -0.89 -19.92 -4.08
C GLY A 25 -1.59 -18.72 -4.71
N LEU A 26 -2.60 -18.11 -4.07
CA LEU A 26 -3.16 -16.83 -4.51
C LEU A 26 -2.11 -15.72 -4.44
N ILE A 27 -2.24 -14.72 -5.31
CA ILE A 27 -1.34 -13.56 -5.35
C ILE A 27 -2.13 -12.32 -4.97
N LEU A 28 -1.84 -11.78 -3.78
CA LEU A 28 -2.28 -10.46 -3.38
C LEU A 28 -1.35 -9.40 -3.98
N ARG A 29 -1.84 -8.16 -4.06
CA ARG A 29 -1.07 -7.01 -4.55
C ARG A 29 -1.06 -5.92 -3.49
N CYS A 30 0.12 -5.39 -3.19
CA CYS A 30 0.26 -4.26 -2.28
C CYS A 30 1.18 -3.17 -2.86
N ASP A 31 1.01 -1.96 -2.37
CA ASP A 31 1.94 -0.86 -2.63
C ASP A 31 2.84 -0.71 -1.39
N VAL A 32 4.15 -0.65 -1.60
CA VAL A 32 5.14 -0.57 -0.52
C VAL A 32 5.78 0.81 -0.52
N TYR A 33 5.49 1.58 0.53
CA TYR A 33 6.09 2.89 0.79
C TYR A 33 7.21 2.73 1.81
N ARG A 34 8.45 3.04 1.44
CA ARG A 34 9.62 2.87 2.30
C ARG A 34 10.68 3.95 2.09
N PRO A 35 11.60 4.17 3.05
CA PRO A 35 12.78 4.99 2.80
C PRO A 35 13.57 4.50 1.59
N ASP A 36 14.14 5.42 0.80
CA ASP A 36 15.00 5.05 -0.34
C ASP A 36 16.32 4.40 0.13
N ALA A 37 16.81 4.80 1.30
CA ALA A 37 17.98 4.21 1.93
C ALA A 37 17.73 2.75 2.37
N LYS A 38 18.69 1.87 2.05
CA LYS A 38 18.67 0.46 2.46
C LYS A 38 18.69 0.33 3.99
N GLY A 39 17.89 -0.58 4.53
CA GLY A 39 17.81 -0.83 5.98
C GLY A 39 16.63 -1.73 6.35
N LYS A 40 16.51 -2.03 7.65
CA LYS A 40 15.31 -2.66 8.23
C LYS A 40 14.54 -1.59 8.99
N TYR A 41 13.25 -1.48 8.72
CA TYR A 41 12.37 -0.48 9.31
C TYR A 41 11.11 -1.17 9.86
N PRO A 42 10.50 -0.65 10.94
CA PRO A 42 9.17 -1.09 11.35
C PRO A 42 8.15 -0.81 10.24
N ILE A 43 7.09 -1.60 10.19
CA ILE A 43 6.02 -1.45 9.19
C ILE A 43 4.70 -1.11 9.86
N ILE A 44 3.90 -0.28 9.17
CA ILE A 44 2.48 -0.13 9.42
C ILE A 44 1.78 -0.75 8.21
N LEU A 45 0.83 -1.65 8.46
CA LEU A 45 0.08 -2.34 7.42
C LEU A 45 -1.37 -1.86 7.43
N SER A 46 -1.86 -1.45 6.27
CA SER A 46 -3.28 -1.33 5.99
C SER A 46 -3.68 -2.47 5.05
N TYR A 47 -4.65 -3.27 5.46
CA TYR A 47 -5.17 -4.40 4.70
C TYR A 47 -6.68 -4.46 4.88
N GLY A 48 -7.39 -4.64 3.76
CA GLY A 48 -8.83 -4.79 3.77
C GLY A 48 -9.39 -5.04 2.37
N PRO A 49 -10.67 -5.45 2.28
CA PRO A 49 -11.32 -5.73 1.01
C PRO A 49 -11.69 -4.46 0.23
N TYR A 50 -11.57 -3.28 0.83
CA TYR A 50 -12.10 -2.01 0.30
C TYR A 50 -11.12 -1.22 -0.58
N ALA A 51 -10.42 -1.95 -1.45
CA ALA A 51 -9.39 -1.46 -2.36
C ALA A 51 -8.22 -0.71 -1.70
N LYS A 52 -7.06 -0.75 -2.35
CA LYS A 52 -6.00 0.25 -2.13
C LYS A 52 -6.41 1.55 -2.85
N TRP A 53 -5.94 2.71 -2.38
CA TRP A 53 -6.19 4.06 -2.94
C TRP A 53 -7.51 4.75 -2.64
N LEU A 54 -8.44 4.09 -1.94
CA LEU A 54 -9.67 4.75 -1.55
C LEU A 54 -9.42 5.58 -0.29
N HIS A 55 -9.35 6.90 -0.45
CA HIS A 55 -9.26 7.78 0.70
C HIS A 55 -10.55 7.66 1.53
N PHE A 56 -10.43 7.61 2.86
CA PHE A 56 -11.56 7.27 3.72
C PHE A 56 -12.73 8.26 3.58
N GLN A 57 -12.43 9.55 3.39
CA GLN A 57 -13.45 10.58 3.15
C GLN A 57 -14.26 10.35 1.86
N ASP A 58 -13.64 9.71 0.85
CA ASP A 58 -14.24 9.50 -0.47
C ASP A 58 -15.09 8.22 -0.46
N GLY A 59 -14.58 7.16 0.19
CA GLY A 59 -15.29 5.89 0.32
C GLY A 59 -16.43 5.90 1.34
N TYR A 60 -16.33 6.73 2.37
CA TYR A 60 -17.21 6.73 3.53
C TYR A 60 -17.58 8.15 3.98
N PRO A 61 -18.20 8.98 3.12
CA PRO A 61 -18.42 10.40 3.40
C PRO A 61 -19.35 10.65 4.60
N ALA A 62 -20.34 9.78 4.82
CA ALA A 62 -21.24 9.89 5.96
C ALA A 62 -20.52 9.65 7.29
N GLN A 63 -19.65 8.64 7.34
CA GLN A 63 -18.83 8.31 8.51
C GLN A 63 -17.77 9.38 8.76
N TRP A 64 -17.12 9.86 7.69
CA TRP A 64 -16.14 10.94 7.75
C TRP A 64 -16.70 12.22 8.37
N LYS A 65 -17.94 12.59 8.02
CA LYS A 65 -18.63 13.76 8.56
C LYS A 65 -18.95 13.66 10.05
N VAL A 66 -19.05 12.45 10.61
CA VAL A 66 -19.29 12.27 12.05
C VAL A 66 -18.00 12.43 12.87
N LEU A 67 -16.83 12.25 12.25
CA LEU A 67 -15.52 12.29 12.90
C LEU A 67 -14.82 13.65 12.83
N ASN A 68 -15.36 14.60 12.07
CA ASN A 68 -14.83 15.96 11.88
C ASN A 68 -15.91 17.00 12.18
#